data_AF-A0A2K8X3I6-F1
#
_entry.id   AF-A0A2K8X3I6-F1
#
_cell.length_a   1.000
_cell.length_b   1.000
_cell.length_c   1.000
_cell.angle_alpha   90.00
_cell.angle_beta   90.00
_cell.angle_gamma   90.00
#
_symmetry.space_group_name_H-M   'P 1'
#
loop_
_entity.id
_entity.type
_entity.pdbx_description
1 polymer ?
#
loop_
_entity_poly.entity_id
_entity_poly.type
_entity_poly.pdbx_seq_one_letter_code
_entity_poly.pdbx_strand_id
1 'polypeptide(L)'
;MNSQKIINTIFLLLVVTASAFSQGASTRTTIVENVNASKAGLIHILNKTGDTIILKSNTEIYRFSFLFHNQKESVLMDLGSKEARIPLHHFEVGHYTVVAYREDAVYPISLNRIEVIDTPTDAITDLEEDVLRASLSNTEQQRRGMPDRETFLANMAAKAKKSKAEKDQIGRFRREVEARAKKEEALALIREKELRARLKKRAEEKALSARSLVESDEDRAEAEKKKEKESLVIN
;
A
#
# COMPACT_ATOMS: atom_id res chain seq x y z
N MET A 1 -24.53 -27.49 25.36
CA MET A 1 -23.98 -26.84 24.15
C MET A 1 -23.05 -27.86 23.48
N ASN A 2 -23.40 -28.36 22.29
CA ASN A 2 -22.77 -29.56 21.72
C ASN A 2 -21.27 -29.35 21.52
N SER A 3 -20.44 -30.28 21.99
CA SER A 3 -18.97 -30.24 21.88
C SER A 3 -18.49 -30.01 20.44
N GLN A 4 -19.26 -30.48 19.45
CA GLN A 4 -19.01 -30.22 18.03
C GLN A 4 -19.08 -28.74 17.65
N LYS A 5 -20.02 -27.98 18.23
CA LYS A 5 -20.16 -26.54 17.98
C LYS A 5 -18.98 -25.77 18.57
N ILE A 6 -18.47 -26.20 19.72
CA ILE A 6 -17.30 -25.59 20.37
C ILE A 6 -16.04 -25.85 19.52
N ILE A 7 -15.84 -27.10 19.07
CA ILE A 7 -14.70 -27.46 18.20
C ILE A 7 -14.74 -26.69 16.88
N ASN A 8 -15.91 -26.61 16.22
CA ASN A 8 -16.04 -25.86 14.98
C ASN A 8 -15.81 -24.35 15.19
N THR A 9 -16.14 -23.80 16.35
CA THR A 9 -15.91 -22.39 16.68
C THR A 9 -14.42 -22.11 16.92
N ILE A 10 -13.72 -23.01 17.61
CA ILE A 10 -12.27 -22.92 17.83
C ILE A 10 -11.51 -23.05 16.50
N PHE A 11 -11.92 -23.99 15.64
CA PHE A 11 -11.32 -24.17 14.32
C PHE A 11 -11.52 -22.93 13.43
N LEU A 12 -12.74 -22.37 13.41
CA LEU A 12 -13.01 -21.14 12.66
C LEU A 12 -12.19 -19.96 13.17
N LEU A 13 -12.02 -19.82 14.49
CA LEU A 13 -11.21 -18.78 15.09
C LEU A 13 -9.73 -18.92 14.70
N LEU A 14 -9.20 -20.15 14.70
CA LEU A 14 -7.82 -20.45 14.29
C LEU A 14 -7.56 -20.03 12.83
N VAL A 15 -8.49 -20.34 11.92
CA VAL A 15 -8.37 -20.02 10.48
C VAL A 15 -8.43 -18.50 10.23
N VAL A 16 -9.27 -17.78 10.97
CA VAL A 16 -9.36 -16.32 10.87
C VAL A 16 -8.09 -15.65 11.42
N THR A 17 -7.52 -16.15 12.51
CA THR A 17 -6.26 -15.60 13.03
C THR A 17 -5.06 -15.87 12.13
N ALA A 18 -5.01 -17.01 11.44
CA ALA A 18 -3.89 -17.34 10.53
C ALA A 18 -3.87 -16.47 9.26
N SER A 19 -5.04 -16.04 8.77
CA SER A 19 -5.15 -15.21 7.55
C SER A 19 -4.91 -13.71 7.80
N ALA A 20 -4.94 -13.25 9.05
CA ALA A 20 -4.65 -11.85 9.41
C ALA A 20 -3.14 -11.52 9.39
N PHE A 21 -2.25 -12.51 9.51
CA PHE A 21 -0.80 -12.29 9.51
C PHE A 21 -0.15 -12.30 8.12
N SER A 22 -0.88 -12.65 7.05
CA SER A 22 -0.31 -12.67 5.68
C SER A 22 -0.40 -11.33 4.93
N GLN A 23 -0.81 -10.25 5.60
CA GLN A 23 -1.00 -8.92 4.98
C GLN A 23 0.07 -7.91 5.39
N GLY A 24 1.21 -8.36 5.93
CA GLY A 24 2.40 -7.52 6.05
C GLY A 24 2.99 -7.32 4.66
N ALA A 25 2.76 -6.14 4.07
CA ALA A 25 3.32 -5.74 2.79
C ALA A 25 4.80 -6.14 2.70
N SER A 26 5.12 -7.06 1.80
CA SER A 26 6.46 -7.52 1.46
C SER A 26 7.28 -6.35 0.93
N THR A 27 7.85 -5.59 1.86
CA THR A 27 8.71 -4.45 1.57
C THR A 27 10.11 -5.00 1.38
N ARG A 28 10.47 -5.26 0.11
CA ARG A 28 11.79 -5.80 -0.27
C ARG A 28 12.96 -4.94 0.21
N THR A 29 12.68 -3.65 0.37
CA THR A 29 13.60 -2.64 0.87
C THR A 29 12.91 -1.82 1.94
N THR A 30 13.66 -1.46 2.98
CA THR A 30 13.22 -0.52 4.02
C THR A 30 14.18 0.67 4.04
N ILE A 31 13.62 1.89 4.15
CA ILE A 31 14.42 3.09 4.38
C ILE A 31 14.29 3.48 5.84
N VAL A 32 15.42 3.69 6.51
CA VAL A 32 15.44 4.31 7.84
C VAL A 32 15.46 5.81 7.62
N GLU A 33 14.34 6.46 7.94
CA GLU A 33 14.19 7.91 7.75
C GLU A 33 15.28 8.67 8.50
N ASN A 34 16.03 9.49 7.76
CA ASN A 34 16.87 10.49 8.40
C ASN A 34 16.04 11.76 8.65
N VAL A 35 15.77 12.04 9.93
CA VAL A 35 15.04 13.22 10.41
C VAL A 35 15.69 14.53 9.92
N ASN A 36 17.01 14.57 9.74
CA ASN A 36 17.72 15.75 9.25
C ASN A 36 17.51 15.97 7.74
N ALA A 37 17.42 14.90 6.95
CA ALA A 37 17.15 14.99 5.52
C ALA A 37 15.73 15.50 5.25
N SER A 38 14.73 14.98 5.99
CA SER A 38 13.34 15.41 5.83
C SER A 38 13.12 16.87 6.22
N LYS A 39 13.82 17.37 7.24
CA LYS A 39 13.76 18.79 7.65
C LYS A 39 14.37 19.75 6.62
N ALA A 40 15.33 19.29 5.82
CA ALA A 40 15.95 20.07 4.75
C ALA A 40 15.15 20.11 3.43
N GLY A 41 13.96 19.50 3.41
CA GLY A 41 13.14 19.38 2.21
C GLY A 41 13.62 18.30 1.25
N LEU A 42 14.44 17.34 1.72
CA LEU A 42 14.79 16.14 0.96
C LEU A 42 13.84 15.00 1.33
N ILE A 43 12.88 14.76 0.45
CA ILE A 43 11.91 13.68 0.54
C ILE A 43 12.51 12.44 -0.13
N HIS A 44 12.57 11.33 0.60
CA HIS A 44 13.02 10.04 0.09
C HIS A 44 11.93 9.00 0.32
N ILE A 45 11.40 8.44 -0.76
CA ILE A 45 10.28 7.50 -0.72
C ILE A 45 10.60 6.30 -1.59
N LEU A 46 10.23 5.10 -1.13
CA LEU A 46 10.24 3.90 -1.97
C LEU A 46 8.97 3.84 -2.82
N ASN A 47 9.09 3.31 -4.04
CA ASN A 47 7.90 2.93 -4.80
C ASN A 47 7.07 1.87 -4.04
N LYS A 48 5.83 1.63 -4.48
CA LYS A 48 4.93 0.66 -3.82
C LYS A 48 5.50 -0.76 -3.73
N THR A 49 6.45 -1.14 -4.58
CA THR A 49 7.05 -2.47 -4.64
C THR A 49 8.38 -2.58 -3.88
N GLY A 50 8.93 -1.46 -3.41
CA GLY A 50 10.24 -1.40 -2.76
C GLY A 50 11.45 -1.44 -3.71
N ASP A 51 11.24 -1.35 -5.03
CA ASP A 51 12.28 -1.60 -6.03
C ASP A 51 12.96 -0.34 -6.57
N THR A 52 12.44 0.85 -6.23
CA THR A 52 12.96 2.12 -6.72
C THR A 52 12.90 3.16 -5.62
N ILE A 53 14.01 3.86 -5.40
CA ILE A 53 14.06 5.03 -4.53
C ILE A 53 13.70 6.25 -5.36
N ILE A 54 12.78 7.04 -4.85
CA ILE A 54 12.39 8.34 -5.38
C ILE A 54 12.94 9.38 -4.40
N LEU A 55 13.93 10.13 -4.85
CA LEU A 55 14.48 11.27 -4.13
C LEU A 55 13.90 12.54 -4.75
N LYS A 56 13.31 13.39 -3.92
CA LYS A 56 12.79 14.70 -4.31
C LYS A 56 13.35 15.73 -3.37
N SER A 57 13.95 16.76 -3.94
CA SER A 57 14.50 17.88 -3.20
C SER A 57 13.85 19.18 -3.68
N ASN A 58 13.76 20.15 -2.78
CA ASN A 58 13.38 21.52 -3.09
C ASN A 58 14.46 22.24 -3.93
N THR A 59 15.72 21.92 -3.68
CA THR A 59 16.90 22.42 -4.43
C THR A 59 17.54 21.29 -5.24
N GLU A 60 18.46 21.64 -6.15
CA GLU A 60 19.15 20.65 -6.99
C GLU A 60 20.06 19.72 -6.18
N ILE A 61 20.04 18.44 -6.54
CA ILE A 61 20.95 17.43 -5.99
C ILE A 61 22.07 17.26 -7.01
N TYR A 62 23.30 17.63 -6.65
CA TYR A 62 24.46 17.61 -7.56
C TYR A 62 25.06 16.22 -7.73
N ARG A 63 25.01 15.43 -6.67
CA ARG A 63 25.64 14.11 -6.65
C ARG A 63 24.95 13.24 -5.63
N PHE A 64 24.89 11.95 -5.91
CA PHE A 64 24.63 10.96 -4.89
C PHE A 64 25.74 9.91 -4.84
N SER A 65 25.93 9.33 -3.67
CA SER A 65 26.81 8.18 -3.46
C SER A 65 26.03 7.04 -2.82
N PHE A 66 26.13 5.84 -3.38
CA PHE A 66 25.66 4.61 -2.76
C PHE A 66 26.86 3.90 -2.17
N LEU A 67 26.90 3.80 -0.84
CA LEU A 67 27.95 3.07 -0.14
C LEU A 67 27.40 1.74 0.36
N PHE A 68 27.96 0.64 -0.15
CA PHE A 68 27.62 -0.70 0.31
C PHE A 68 28.50 -1.09 1.49
N HIS A 69 27.89 -1.40 2.63
CA HIS A 69 28.64 -1.63 3.88
C HIS A 69 29.47 -2.91 3.83
N ASN A 70 29.01 -3.93 3.10
CA ASN A 70 29.66 -5.24 3.08
C ASN A 70 30.95 -5.25 2.25
N GLN A 71 31.01 -4.50 1.14
CA GLN A 71 32.14 -4.54 0.21
C GLN A 71 32.98 -3.26 0.21
N LYS A 72 32.60 -2.23 1.00
CA LYS A 72 33.21 -0.88 0.97
C LYS A 72 33.26 -0.26 -0.43
N GLU A 73 32.40 -0.72 -1.33
CA GLU A 73 32.26 -0.15 -2.66
C GLU A 73 31.32 1.05 -2.60
N SER A 74 31.71 2.12 -3.31
CA SER A 74 30.88 3.31 -3.45
C SER A 74 30.61 3.59 -4.92
N VAL A 75 29.33 3.64 -5.29
CA VAL A 75 28.91 4.08 -6.62
C VAL A 75 28.55 5.56 -6.54
N LEU A 76 29.25 6.38 -7.31
CA LEU A 76 28.99 7.82 -7.41
C LEU A 76 28.21 8.09 -8.68
N MET A 77 27.13 8.88 -8.58
CA MET A 77 26.40 9.36 -9.74
C MET A 77 26.19 10.87 -9.62
N ASP A 78 26.61 11.58 -10.66
CA ASP A 78 26.41 13.02 -10.79
C ASP A 78 25.00 13.29 -11.30
N LEU A 79 24.27 14.11 -10.55
CA LEU A 79 22.91 14.51 -10.87
C LEU A 79 22.85 16.02 -11.05
N GLY A 80 22.02 16.47 -11.99
CA GLY A 80 21.75 17.89 -12.21
C GLY A 80 20.27 18.19 -12.08
N SER A 81 19.58 17.50 -11.16
CA SER A 81 18.12 17.53 -11.08
C SER A 81 17.60 17.59 -9.65
N LYS A 82 16.36 18.08 -9.51
CA LYS A 82 15.63 18.14 -8.25
C LYS A 82 14.93 16.81 -7.90
N GLU A 83 14.71 15.95 -8.89
CA GLU A 83 14.13 14.63 -8.74
C GLU A 83 15.07 13.57 -9.30
N ALA A 84 15.27 12.49 -8.55
CA ALA A 84 16.02 11.32 -8.96
C ALA A 84 15.19 10.06 -8.72
N ARG A 85 15.22 9.16 -9.69
CA ARG A 85 14.62 7.83 -9.58
C ARG A 85 15.70 6.80 -9.77
N ILE A 86 15.97 6.04 -8.72
CA ILE A 86 17.11 5.16 -8.66
C ILE A 86 16.58 3.74 -8.50
N PRO A 87 16.66 2.92 -9.56
CA PRO A 87 16.25 1.54 -9.47
C PRO A 87 17.23 0.74 -8.60
N LEU A 88 16.70 -0.18 -7.80
CA LEU A 88 17.48 -0.99 -6.85
C LEU A 88 17.82 -2.40 -7.33
N HIS A 89 17.41 -2.78 -8.54
CA HIS A 89 17.61 -4.13 -9.07
C HIS A 89 19.08 -4.50 -9.32
N HIS A 90 19.95 -3.51 -9.55
CA HIS A 90 21.38 -3.74 -9.78
C HIS A 90 22.20 -3.86 -8.49
N PHE A 91 21.62 -3.54 -7.34
CA PHE A 91 22.31 -3.63 -6.06
C PHE A 91 22.18 -5.05 -5.50
N GLU A 92 23.03 -5.42 -4.55
CA GLU A 92 22.98 -6.69 -3.80
C GLU A 92 22.18 -6.54 -2.50
N VAL A 93 21.84 -7.65 -1.84
CA VAL A 93 21.06 -7.60 -0.60
C VAL A 93 21.99 -7.17 0.53
N GLY A 94 21.53 -6.24 1.37
CA GLY A 94 22.29 -5.77 2.51
C GLY A 94 22.09 -4.30 2.85
N HIS A 95 23.03 -3.77 3.61
CA HIS A 95 22.94 -2.44 4.19
C HIS A 95 23.70 -1.40 3.36
N TYR A 96 23.03 -0.30 3.08
CA TYR A 96 23.51 0.79 2.24
C TYR A 96 23.40 2.12 2.97
N THR A 97 24.37 2.99 2.77
CA THR A 97 24.23 4.41 3.07
C THR A 97 24.22 5.18 1.77
N VAL A 98 23.09 5.83 1.50
CA VAL A 98 22.91 6.73 0.36
C VAL A 98 23.22 8.15 0.82
N VAL A 99 24.20 8.79 0.22
CA VAL A 99 24.60 10.15 0.57
C VAL A 99 24.18 11.08 -0.56
N ALA A 100 23.30 12.04 -0.27
CA ALA A 100 22.92 13.09 -1.21
C ALA A 100 23.72 14.36 -0.96
N TYR A 101 24.42 14.84 -1.98
CA TYR A 101 25.20 16.07 -1.95
C TYR A 101 24.39 17.21 -2.57
N ARG A 102 24.16 18.24 -1.78
CA ARG A 102 23.57 19.52 -2.19
C ARG A 102 24.57 20.64 -1.98
N GLU A 103 24.26 21.83 -2.51
CA GLU A 103 25.07 23.03 -2.30
C GLU A 103 25.25 23.34 -0.81
N ASP A 104 24.17 23.14 -0.07
CA ASP A 104 23.98 23.61 1.29
C ASP A 104 24.44 22.59 2.33
N ALA A 105 24.29 21.28 2.09
CA ALA A 105 24.78 20.23 2.99
C ALA A 105 24.81 18.84 2.35
N VAL A 106 25.34 17.89 3.13
CA VAL A 106 25.40 16.46 2.82
C VAL A 106 24.41 15.69 3.68
N TYR A 107 23.55 14.89 3.05
CA TYR A 107 22.48 14.16 3.74
C TYR A 107 22.67 12.64 3.61
N PRO A 108 23.08 11.94 4.67
CA PRO A 108 23.15 10.48 4.67
C PRO A 108 21.76 9.87 4.91
N ILE A 109 21.39 8.86 4.14
CA ILE A 109 20.13 8.13 4.23
C ILE A 109 20.50 6.65 4.37
N SER A 110 20.03 5.99 5.41
CA SER A 110 20.31 4.57 5.62
C SER A 110 19.24 3.71 4.99
N LEU A 111 19.66 2.73 4.20
CA LEU A 111 18.79 1.83 3.46
C LEU A 111 19.16 0.39 3.76
N ASN A 112 18.14 -0.42 4.02
CA ASN A 112 18.33 -1.84 4.26
C ASN A 112 17.53 -2.64 3.24
N ARG A 113 18.25 -3.36 2.37
CA ARG A 113 17.64 -4.26 1.40
C ARG A 113 17.58 -5.66 2.00
N ILE A 114 16.36 -6.20 2.05
CA ILE A 114 16.04 -7.46 2.75
C ILE A 114 15.91 -8.60 1.73
N GLU A 115 15.37 -8.33 0.54
CA GLU A 115 15.10 -9.33 -0.48
C GLU A 115 15.77 -9.01 -1.82
N VAL A 116 16.09 -10.08 -2.57
CA VAL A 116 16.54 -9.98 -3.96
C VAL A 116 15.38 -9.48 -4.81
N ILE A 117 15.68 -8.54 -5.71
CA ILE A 117 14.72 -8.00 -6.67
C ILE A 117 15.10 -8.65 -7.99
N ASP A 118 14.15 -9.38 -8.59
CA ASP A 118 14.37 -9.97 -9.90
C ASP A 118 14.67 -8.86 -10.90
N THR A 119 15.84 -8.93 -11.52
CA THR A 119 16.18 -8.05 -12.64
C THR A 119 15.21 -8.34 -13.77
N PRO A 120 14.51 -7.33 -14.31
CA PRO A 120 13.66 -7.54 -15.48
C PRO A 120 14.53 -8.07 -16.62
N THR A 121 14.31 -9.33 -17.00
CA THR A 121 15.12 -10.11 -17.96
C THR A 121 15.31 -9.40 -19.31
N ASP A 122 14.43 -8.46 -19.63
CA ASP A 122 14.40 -7.75 -20.91
C ASP A 122 15.04 -6.36 -20.90
N ALA A 123 15.27 -5.73 -19.74
CA ALA A 123 15.62 -4.30 -19.72
C ALA A 123 17.09 -4.01 -20.03
N ILE A 124 17.98 -4.93 -19.63
CA ILE A 124 19.43 -4.78 -19.80
C ILE A 124 19.88 -5.48 -21.07
N THR A 125 19.32 -6.65 -21.37
CA THR A 125 19.65 -7.44 -22.56
C THR A 125 19.32 -6.69 -23.84
N ASP A 126 18.17 -6.00 -23.92
CA ASP A 126 17.82 -5.20 -25.11
C ASP A 126 18.86 -4.06 -25.33
N LEU A 127 19.37 -3.43 -24.27
CA LEU A 127 20.34 -2.33 -24.38
C LEU A 127 21.76 -2.82 -24.69
N GLU A 128 22.20 -3.89 -24.02
CA GLU A 128 23.51 -4.51 -24.28
C GLU A 128 23.58 -5.10 -25.69
N GLU A 129 22.51 -5.73 -26.15
CA GLU A 129 22.39 -6.28 -27.50
C GLU A 129 22.37 -5.16 -28.55
N ASP A 130 21.70 -4.03 -28.27
CA ASP A 130 21.74 -2.83 -29.12
C ASP A 130 23.15 -2.23 -29.21
N VAL A 131 23.87 -2.12 -28.08
CA VAL A 131 25.25 -1.62 -28.03
C VAL A 131 26.21 -2.57 -28.75
N LEU A 132 26.06 -3.88 -28.53
CA LEU A 132 26.84 -4.92 -29.20
C LEU A 132 26.64 -4.86 -30.72
N ARG A 133 25.39 -4.71 -31.16
CA ARG A 133 25.05 -4.58 -32.57
C ARG A 133 25.60 -3.30 -33.19
N ALA A 134 25.48 -2.16 -32.50
CA ALA A 134 26.01 -0.89 -32.97
C ALA A 134 27.55 -0.93 -33.17
N SER A 135 28.22 -1.80 -32.41
CA SER A 135 29.67 -1.99 -32.45
C SER A 135 30.15 -2.99 -33.51
N LEU A 136 29.25 -3.77 -34.12
CA LEU A 136 29.59 -4.85 -35.06
C LEU A 136 29.12 -4.53 -36.48
N SER A 137 29.89 -4.96 -37.48
CA SER A 137 29.46 -4.89 -38.88
C SER A 137 28.36 -5.91 -39.17
N ASN A 138 27.51 -5.64 -40.16
CA ASN A 138 26.40 -6.54 -40.53
C ASN A 138 26.86 -7.97 -40.85
N THR A 139 28.05 -8.13 -41.43
CA THR A 139 28.64 -9.44 -41.75
C THR A 139 29.05 -10.21 -40.50
N GLU A 140 29.59 -9.51 -39.50
CA GLU A 140 29.98 -10.12 -38.22
C GLU A 140 28.76 -10.42 -37.35
N GLN A 141 27.71 -9.59 -37.44
CA GLN A 141 26.42 -9.87 -36.81
C GLN A 141 25.79 -11.17 -37.34
N GLN A 142 25.78 -11.35 -38.66
CA GLN A 142 25.28 -12.57 -39.30
C GLN A 142 26.11 -13.82 -38.93
N ARG A 143 27.44 -13.70 -38.84
CA ARG A 143 28.31 -14.80 -38.38
C ARG A 143 28.00 -15.25 -36.95
N ARG A 144 27.56 -14.31 -36.10
CA ARG A 144 27.17 -14.57 -34.70
C ARG A 144 25.71 -15.01 -34.57
N GLY A 145 24.99 -15.19 -35.68
CA GLY A 145 23.59 -15.59 -35.67
C GLY A 145 22.64 -14.51 -35.14
N MET A 146 23.08 -13.24 -35.10
CA MET A 146 22.18 -12.14 -34.76
C MET A 146 21.17 -11.94 -35.90
N PRO A 147 19.89 -11.66 -35.57
CA PRO A 147 18.89 -11.37 -36.60
C PRO A 147 19.29 -10.15 -37.42
N ASP A 148 18.74 -10.01 -38.62
CA ASP A 148 18.94 -8.78 -39.40
C ASP A 148 18.26 -7.59 -38.71
N ARG A 149 18.71 -6.38 -39.03
CA ARG A 149 18.20 -5.12 -38.47
C ARG A 149 16.69 -4.99 -38.68
N GLU A 150 16.18 -5.34 -39.86
CA GLU A 150 14.75 -5.29 -40.15
C GLU A 150 13.94 -6.27 -39.29
N THR A 151 14.42 -7.50 -39.14
CA THR A 151 13.77 -8.53 -38.33
C THR A 151 13.74 -8.14 -36.86
N PHE A 152 14.81 -7.54 -36.36
CA PHE A 152 14.87 -7.02 -35.01
C PHE A 152 13.93 -5.85 -34.76
N LEU A 153 13.88 -4.88 -35.69
CA LEU A 153 12.95 -3.75 -35.58
C LEU A 153 11.49 -4.24 -35.59
N ALA A 154 11.18 -5.26 -36.40
CA ALA A 154 9.87 -5.91 -36.40
C ALA A 154 9.56 -6.59 -35.05
N ASN A 155 10.53 -7.29 -34.46
CA ASN A 155 10.39 -7.92 -33.14
C ASN A 155 10.21 -6.89 -32.02
N MET A 156 10.96 -5.79 -32.03
CA MET A 156 10.78 -4.68 -31.08
C MET A 156 9.40 -4.05 -31.21
N ALA A 157 8.94 -3.80 -32.44
CA ALA A 157 7.60 -3.24 -32.67
C ALA A 157 6.49 -4.20 -32.18
N ALA A 158 6.68 -5.51 -32.34
CA ALA A 158 5.77 -6.53 -31.81
C ALA A 158 5.80 -6.58 -30.27
N LYS A 159 6.97 -6.52 -29.65
CA LYS A 159 7.16 -6.46 -28.17
C LYS A 159 6.50 -5.20 -27.59
N ALA A 160 6.69 -4.05 -28.24
CA ALA A 160 6.05 -2.79 -27.86
C ALA A 160 4.51 -2.84 -27.97
N LYS A 161 3.96 -3.47 -29.03
CA LYS A 161 2.51 -3.68 -29.16
C LYS A 161 1.96 -4.58 -28.05
N LYS A 162 2.66 -5.66 -27.71
CA LYS A 162 2.28 -6.56 -26.60
C LYS A 162 2.29 -5.81 -25.26
N SER A 163 3.35 -5.07 -24.96
CA SER A 163 3.46 -4.28 -23.73
C SER A 163 2.34 -3.22 -23.62
N LYS A 164 1.99 -2.57 -24.73
CA LYS A 164 0.87 -1.60 -24.75
C LYS A 164 -0.47 -2.28 -24.47
N ALA A 165 -0.73 -3.43 -25.10
CA ALA A 165 -1.95 -4.19 -24.88
C ALA A 165 -2.08 -4.68 -23.43
N GLU A 166 -0.99 -5.11 -22.82
CA GLU A 166 -0.93 -5.55 -21.42
C GLU A 166 -1.20 -4.39 -20.45
N LYS A 167 -0.57 -3.23 -20.67
CA LYS A 167 -0.85 -2.01 -19.89
C LYS A 167 -2.31 -1.58 -19.99
N ASP A 168 -2.92 -1.70 -21.17
CA ASP A 168 -4.34 -1.38 -21.37
C ASP A 168 -5.26 -2.37 -20.63
N GLN A 169 -4.92 -3.67 -20.61
CA GLN A 169 -5.68 -4.67 -19.83
C GLN A 169 -5.59 -4.41 -18.33
N ILE A 170 -4.38 -4.15 -17.81
CA ILE A 170 -4.17 -3.80 -16.39
C ILE A 170 -4.93 -2.52 -16.04
N GLY A 171 -4.91 -1.51 -16.92
CA GLY A 171 -5.66 -0.27 -16.75
C GLY A 171 -7.18 -0.49 -16.69
N ARG A 172 -7.73 -1.38 -17.53
CA ARG A 172 -9.16 -1.75 -17.51
C ARG A 172 -9.52 -2.49 -16.22
N PHE A 173 -8.73 -3.48 -15.82
CA PHE A 173 -8.94 -4.23 -14.60
C PHE A 173 -8.94 -3.32 -13.37
N ARG A 174 -7.97 -2.39 -13.28
CA ARG A 174 -7.90 -1.41 -12.20
C ARG A 174 -9.14 -0.53 -12.10
N ARG A 175 -9.65 -0.02 -13.23
CA ARG A 175 -10.88 0.77 -13.27
C ARG A 175 -12.10 -0.04 -12.83
N GLU A 176 -12.15 -1.32 -13.17
CA GLU A 176 -13.24 -2.20 -12.75
C GLU A 176 -13.23 -2.45 -11.24
N VAL A 177 -12.05 -2.71 -10.67
CA VAL A 177 -11.88 -2.88 -9.22
C VAL A 177 -12.24 -1.60 -8.47
N GLU A 178 -11.76 -0.44 -8.93
CA GLU A 178 -12.10 0.87 -8.33
C GLU A 178 -13.60 1.17 -8.42
N ALA A 179 -14.26 0.80 -9.54
CA ALA A 179 -15.71 0.96 -9.69
C ALA A 179 -16.51 0.02 -8.78
N ARG A 180 -16.05 -1.22 -8.57
CA ARG A 180 -16.67 -2.16 -7.62
C ARG A 180 -16.54 -1.67 -6.19
N ALA A 181 -15.35 -1.20 -5.79
CA ALA A 181 -15.12 -0.63 -4.46
C ALA A 181 -16.04 0.56 -4.17
N LYS A 182 -16.16 1.51 -5.11
CA LYS A 182 -17.08 2.66 -4.96
C LYS A 182 -18.54 2.25 -4.82
N LYS A 183 -18.99 1.23 -5.56
CA LYS A 183 -20.35 0.70 -5.44
C LYS A 183 -20.57 0.04 -4.08
N GLU A 184 -19.58 -0.68 -3.58
CA GLU A 184 -19.64 -1.34 -2.28
C GLU A 184 -19.67 -0.31 -1.13
N GLU A 185 -18.85 0.74 -1.19
CA GLU A 185 -18.88 1.85 -0.24
C GLU A 185 -20.24 2.57 -0.23
N ALA A 186 -20.82 2.83 -1.40
CA ALA A 186 -22.14 3.44 -1.49
C ALA A 186 -23.23 2.56 -0.86
N LEU A 187 -23.17 1.24 -1.07
CA LEU A 187 -24.09 0.28 -0.45
C LEU A 187 -23.88 0.20 1.07
N ALA A 188 -22.64 0.26 1.55
CA ALA A 188 -22.34 0.26 2.97
C ALA A 188 -22.92 1.51 3.67
N LEU A 189 -22.78 2.69 3.05
CA LEU A 189 -23.36 3.93 3.57
C LEU A 189 -24.90 3.89 3.65
N ILE A 190 -25.56 3.29 2.65
CA ILE A 190 -27.02 3.11 2.67
C ILE A 190 -27.41 2.17 3.82
N ARG A 191 -26.75 1.02 3.95
CA ARG A 191 -27.00 0.06 5.04
C ARG A 191 -26.77 0.67 6.42
N GLU A 192 -25.73 1.50 6.57
CA GLU A 192 -25.45 2.18 7.83
C GLU A 192 -26.55 3.19 8.19
N LYS A 193 -27.02 3.99 7.22
CA LYS A 193 -28.14 4.92 7.43
C LYS A 193 -29.43 4.19 7.83
N GLU A 194 -29.75 3.06 7.19
CA GLU A 194 -30.89 2.23 7.56
C GLU A 194 -30.78 1.65 8.97
N LEU A 195 -29.59 1.14 9.34
CA LEU A 195 -29.31 0.65 10.69
C LEU A 195 -29.49 1.74 11.74
N ARG A 196 -28.94 2.94 11.52
CA ARG A 196 -29.10 4.08 12.42
C ARG A 196 -30.57 4.48 12.57
N ALA A 197 -31.33 4.50 11.47
CA ALA A 197 -32.77 4.79 11.53
C ALA A 197 -33.56 3.74 12.34
N ARG A 198 -33.25 2.44 12.16
CA ARG A 198 -33.86 1.36 12.94
C ARG A 198 -33.52 1.45 14.43
N LEU A 199 -32.26 1.75 14.75
CA LEU A 199 -31.82 1.94 16.14
C LEU A 199 -32.51 3.13 16.80
N LYS A 200 -32.67 4.25 16.08
CA LYS A 200 -33.38 5.42 16.58
C LYS A 200 -34.85 5.12 16.88
N LYS A 201 -35.56 4.46 15.97
CA LYS A 201 -36.96 4.03 16.21
C LYS A 201 -37.08 3.12 17.43
N ARG A 202 -36.18 2.14 17.55
CA ARG A 202 -36.18 1.21 18.70
C ARG A 202 -35.87 1.92 20.02
N ALA A 203 -35.04 2.96 20.01
CA ALA A 203 -34.75 3.78 21.19
C ALA A 203 -35.97 4.64 21.58
N GLU A 204 -36.67 5.22 20.61
CA GLU A 204 -37.91 5.98 20.83
C GLU A 204 -39.03 5.08 21.40
N GLU A 205 -39.23 3.88 20.85
CA GLU A 205 -40.19 2.89 21.37
C GLU A 205 -39.86 2.45 22.81
N LYS A 206 -38.58 2.24 23.12
CA LYS A 206 -38.12 1.94 24.48
C LYS A 206 -38.33 3.11 25.45
N ALA A 207 -38.09 4.34 25.00
CA ALA A 207 -38.33 5.53 25.81
C ALA A 207 -39.82 5.74 26.08
N LEU A 208 -40.68 5.49 25.09
CA LEU A 208 -42.14 5.59 25.24
C LEU A 208 -42.67 4.55 26.24
N SER A 209 -42.25 3.29 26.09
CA SER A 209 -42.65 2.20 27.00
C SER A 209 -42.12 2.38 28.43
N ALA A 210 -40.89 2.91 28.59
CA ALA A 210 -40.38 3.28 29.91
C ALA A 210 -41.19 4.40 30.56
N ARG A 211 -41.58 5.43 29.80
CA ARG A 211 -42.44 6.52 30.31
C ARG A 211 -43.81 6.02 30.74
N SER A 212 -44.46 5.17 29.95
CA SER A 212 -45.77 4.60 30.32
C SER A 212 -45.72 3.71 31.56
N LEU A 213 -44.58 3.02 31.79
CA LEU A 213 -44.40 2.23 33.00
C LEU A 213 -44.26 3.12 34.24
N VAL A 214 -43.45 4.18 34.16
CA VAL A 214 -43.30 5.16 35.25
C VAL A 214 -44.62 5.84 35.60
N GLU A 215 -45.37 6.29 34.60
CA GLU A 215 -46.70 6.89 34.79
C GLU A 215 -47.68 5.91 35.45
N SER A 216 -47.66 4.63 35.05
CA SER A 216 -48.49 3.60 35.69
C SER A 216 -48.09 3.27 37.14
N ASP A 217 -46.80 3.41 37.47
CA ASP A 217 -46.30 3.21 38.83
C ASP A 217 -46.61 4.42 39.72
N GLU A 218 -46.57 5.65 39.18
CA GLU A 218 -47.01 6.87 39.87
C GLU A 218 -48.52 6.83 40.17
N ASP A 219 -49.35 6.44 39.21
CA ASP A 219 -50.81 6.28 39.39
C ASP A 219 -51.14 5.25 40.47
N ARG A 220 -50.39 4.14 40.53
CA ARG A 220 -50.53 3.13 41.59
C ARG A 220 -50.14 3.67 42.95
N ALA A 221 -49.03 4.41 43.05
CA ALA A 221 -48.59 5.02 44.29
C ALA A 221 -49.56 6.10 44.81
N GLU A 222 -50.19 6.87 43.92
CA GLU A 222 -51.23 7.83 44.30
C GLU A 222 -52.51 7.13 44.77
N ALA A 223 -52.92 6.05 44.10
CA ALA A 223 -54.08 5.25 44.52
C ALA A 223 -53.87 4.59 45.90
N GLU A 224 -52.66 4.13 46.20
CA GLU A 224 -52.30 3.60 47.52
C GLU A 224 -52.32 4.67 48.60
N LYS A 225 -51.73 5.85 48.35
CA LYS A 225 -51.78 6.99 49.29
C LYS A 225 -53.20 7.48 49.56
N LYS A 226 -54.09 7.41 48.55
CA LYS A 226 -55.49 7.80 48.71
C LYS A 226 -56.27 6.80 49.57
N LYS A 227 -56.03 5.50 49.37
CA LYS A 227 -56.58 4.43 50.24
C LYS A 227 -56.07 4.52 51.68
N GLU A 228 -54.80 4.84 51.87
CA GLU A 228 -54.20 5.00 53.20
C GLU A 228 -54.81 6.21 53.93
N LYS A 229 -55.00 7.34 53.24
CA LYS A 229 -55.71 8.51 53.79
C LYS A 229 -57.17 8.25 54.12
N GLU A 230 -57.90 7.48 53.31
CA GLU A 230 -59.28 7.10 53.59
C GLU A 230 -59.40 6.15 54.79
N SER A 231 -58.38 5.31 55.04
CA SER A 231 -58.33 4.42 56.21
C SER A 231 -58.05 5.15 57.54
N LEU A 232 -57.46 6.34 57.50
CA LEU A 232 -57.14 7.17 58.67
C LEU A 232 -58.28 8.09 59.13
N VAL A 233 -59.37 8.22 58.34
CA VAL A 233 -60.52 9.09 58.63
C VAL A 233 -61.67 8.36 59.36
N ILE A 234 -61.55 7.03 59.56
CA ILE A 234 -62.61 6.19 60.18
C ILE A 234 -62.29 5.79 61.64
N ASN A 235 -61.25 6.34 62.27
CA ASN A 235 -60.97 6.16 63.71
C ASN A 235 -61.25 7.43 64.52
#